data_AF-A0A7X1E5C4-F1
#
_entry.id   AF-A0A7X1E5C4-F1
#
_cell.length_a   1.000
_cell.length_b   1.000
_cell.length_c   1.000
_cell.angle_alpha   90.00
_cell.angle_beta   90.00
_cell.angle_gamma   90.00
#
_symmetry.space_group_name_H-M   'P 1'
#
loop_
_entity.id
_entity.type
_entity.pdbx_description
1 polymer ?
#
loop_
_entity_poly.entity_id
_entity_poly.type
_entity_poly.pdbx_seq_one_letter_code
_entity_poly.pdbx_strand_id
1 'polypeptide(L)'
;MVSSGARLIKKKDGSGNLVLVSHELATQPGVIRWEEILDPVEDSRITFQGEEIIKSPAEPDFKPITLEEGRQRIFKDQLIVGNCEVLNRS
;
A
#
# COMPACT_ATOMS: atom_id res chain seq x y z
N MET A 1 0.74 -7.98 -8.55
CA MET A 1 1.17 -6.64 -8.96
C MET A 1 0.77 -5.69 -7.86
N VAL A 2 1.68 -4.80 -7.45
CA VAL A 2 1.38 -3.73 -6.50
C VAL A 2 1.57 -2.41 -7.23
N SER A 3 0.64 -1.47 -7.05
CA SER A 3 0.82 -0.08 -7.45
C SER A 3 0.65 0.81 -6.24
N SER A 4 1.54 1.80 -6.11
CA SER A 4 1.47 2.80 -5.06
C SER A 4 1.25 4.17 -5.70
N GLY A 5 0.42 5.01 -5.07
CA GLY A 5 0.18 6.38 -5.50
C GLY A 5 0.04 7.29 -4.29
N ALA A 6 0.36 8.57 -4.47
CA ALA A 6 0.22 9.56 -3.41
C ALA A 6 -0.46 10.82 -3.93
N ARG A 7 -1.31 11.43 -3.09
CA ARG A 7 -1.95 12.71 -3.40
C ARG A 7 -2.01 13.62 -2.19
N LEU A 8 -1.96 14.91 -2.44
CA LEU A 8 -2.10 15.95 -1.44
C LEU A 8 -3.55 16.08 -0.93
N ILE A 9 -3.68 16.32 0.37
CA ILE A 9 -4.92 16.69 1.03
C ILE A 9 -4.68 17.98 1.82
N LYS A 10 -5.35 19.07 1.46
CA LYS A 10 -5.27 20.33 2.23
C LYS A 10 -6.06 20.19 3.53
N LYS A 11 -5.44 20.49 4.68
CA LYS A 11 -6.16 20.50 5.97
C LYS A 11 -7.16 21.64 5.98
N LYS A 12 -8.36 21.41 6.52
CA LYS A 12 -9.44 22.41 6.56
C LYS A 12 -9.10 23.62 7.45
N ASP A 13 -8.23 23.42 8.43
CA ASP A 13 -7.79 24.45 9.38
C ASP A 13 -6.65 25.34 8.84
N GLY A 14 -6.18 25.10 7.61
CA GLY A 14 -5.10 25.86 6.98
C GLY A 14 -3.71 25.60 7.58
N SER A 15 -3.59 24.66 8.53
CA SER A 15 -2.32 24.34 9.21
C SER A 15 -1.29 23.63 8.32
N GLY A 16 -1.69 23.25 7.10
CA GLY A 16 -0.79 22.67 6.11
C GLY A 16 -1.47 21.58 5.29
N ASN A 17 -0.63 20.67 4.78
CA ASN A 17 -1.03 19.59 3.90
C ASN A 17 -0.82 18.24 4.58
N LEU A 18 -1.67 17.28 4.25
CA LEU A 18 -1.48 15.86 4.49
C LEU A 18 -1.25 15.17 3.15
N VAL A 19 -0.70 13.95 3.20
CA VAL A 19 -0.58 13.09 2.02
C VAL A 19 -1.38 11.83 2.25
N LEU A 20 -2.26 11.52 1.31
CA LEU A 20 -2.87 10.19 1.22
C LEU A 20 -1.99 9.34 0.32
N VAL A 21 -1.42 8.29 0.88
CA VAL A 21 -0.74 7.24 0.13
C VAL A 21 -1.73 6.09 -0.04
N SER A 22 -1.86 5.58 -1.25
CA SER A 22 -2.72 4.46 -1.60
C SER A 22 -1.88 3.37 -2.22
N HIS A 23 -2.07 2.14 -1.75
CA HIS A 23 -1.44 0.95 -2.29
C HIS A 23 -2.52 -0.02 -2.75
N GLU A 24 -2.36 -0.53 -3.95
CA GLU A 24 -3.28 -1.47 -4.58
C GLU A 24 -2.54 -2.77 -4.89
N LEU A 25 -3.07 -3.89 -4.38
CA LEU A 25 -2.56 -5.24 -4.61
C LEU A 25 -3.56 -6.00 -5.47
N ALA A 26 -3.13 -6.42 -6.67
CA ALA A 26 -3.94 -7.27 -7.52
C ALA A 26 -4.03 -8.70 -6.94
N THR A 27 -5.26 -9.20 -6.77
CA THR A 27 -5.59 -10.56 -6.35
C THR A 27 -6.31 -11.31 -7.48
N GLN A 28 -6.45 -12.63 -7.37
CA GLN A 28 -7.35 -13.38 -8.24
C GLN A 28 -8.46 -14.05 -7.42
N PRO A 29 -9.72 -13.63 -7.57
CA PRO A 29 -10.19 -12.41 -8.26
C PRO A 29 -9.94 -11.13 -7.41
N GLY A 30 -9.82 -9.97 -8.07
CA GLY A 30 -10.00 -8.65 -7.43
C GLY A 30 -8.74 -7.80 -7.20
N VAL A 31 -8.91 -6.73 -6.42
CA VAL A 31 -7.85 -5.81 -5.98
C VAL A 31 -8.12 -5.45 -4.52
N ILE A 32 -7.09 -5.51 -3.68
CA ILE A 32 -7.11 -5.00 -2.31
C ILE A 32 -6.46 -3.61 -2.33
N ARG A 33 -7.17 -2.60 -1.81
CA ARG A 33 -6.64 -1.25 -1.64
C ARG A 33 -6.47 -0.94 -0.15
N TRP A 34 -5.31 -0.43 0.20
CA TRP A 34 -5.01 0.11 1.53
C TRP A 34 -4.56 1.57 1.38
N GLU A 35 -4.98 2.42 2.31
CA GLU A 35 -4.63 3.84 2.32
C GLU A 35 -4.08 4.26 3.68
N GLU A 36 -3.10 5.15 3.66
CA GLU A 36 -2.58 5.82 4.85
C GLU A 36 -2.58 7.33 4.65
N ILE A 37 -2.89 8.06 5.72
CA ILE A 37 -2.79 9.52 5.77
C ILE A 37 -1.56 9.86 6.58
N LEU A 38 -0.62 10.55 5.97
CA LEU A 38 0.65 10.93 6.57
C LEU A 38 0.75 12.45 6.69
N ASP A 39 1.34 12.90 7.80
CA ASP A 39 1.74 14.29 7.98
C ASP A 39 3.21 14.45 7.54
N PRO A 40 3.51 15.23 6.50
CA PRO A 40 4.86 15.37 6.01
C PRO A 40 5.79 16.18 6.92
N VAL A 41 5.25 16.86 7.93
CA VAL A 41 6.07 17.48 8.98
C VAL A 41 6.65 16.40 9.90
N GLU A 42 5.89 15.33 10.14
CA GLU A 42 6.23 14.25 11.06
C GLU A 42 6.83 13.03 10.34
N ASP A 43 6.64 12.89 9.03
CA ASP A 43 7.03 11.72 8.24
C ASP A 43 8.06 12.02 7.14
N SER A 44 9.32 11.65 7.43
CA SER A 44 10.46 11.79 6.52
C SER A 44 10.38 10.96 5.22
N ARG A 45 9.40 10.06 5.08
CA ARG A 45 9.20 9.28 3.85
C ARG A 45 8.57 10.12 2.74
N ILE A 46 8.07 11.32 3.05
CA ILE A 46 7.47 12.25 2.10
C ILE A 46 8.44 13.38 1.79
N THR A 47 8.52 13.78 0.52
CA THR A 47 9.31 14.94 0.09
C THR A 47 8.53 15.78 -0.90
N PHE A 48 8.60 17.11 -0.73
CA PHE A 48 7.90 18.09 -1.56
C PHE A 48 8.83 19.01 -2.32
N GLN A 49 8.34 19.48 -3.47
CA GLN A 49 8.85 20.66 -4.15
C GLN A 49 7.66 21.59 -4.43
N GLY A 50 7.45 22.58 -3.56
CA GLY A 50 6.26 23.45 -3.62
C GLY A 50 4.98 22.68 -3.32
N GLU A 51 4.06 22.61 -4.28
CA GLU A 51 2.82 21.82 -4.19
C GLU A 51 2.94 20.42 -4.84
N GLU A 52 4.14 19.98 -5.25
CA GLU A 52 4.35 18.68 -5.90
C GLU A 52 4.97 17.67 -4.94
N ILE A 53 4.43 16.44 -4.91
CA ILE A 53 4.99 15.30 -4.17
C ILE A 53 6.10 14.67 -5.03
N ILE A 54 7.34 14.78 -4.58
CA ILE A 54 8.51 14.22 -5.29
C ILE A 54 8.86 12.82 -4.78
N LYS A 55 8.53 12.52 -3.52
CA LYS A 55 8.76 11.22 -2.90
C LYS A 55 7.62 10.87 -1.96
N SER A 56 7.19 9.62 -2.00
CA SER A 56 6.24 9.03 -1.07
C SER A 56 6.61 7.57 -0.81
N PRO A 57 6.13 6.96 0.29
CA PRO A 57 6.22 5.52 0.48
C PRO A 57 5.68 4.79 -0.74
N ALA A 58 6.48 3.87 -1.27
CA ALA A 58 6.07 2.96 -2.31
C ALA A 58 6.43 1.56 -1.83
N GLU A 59 5.47 0.66 -1.88
CA GLU A 59 5.76 -0.76 -1.66
C GLU A 59 6.62 -1.26 -2.83
N PRO A 60 7.63 -2.08 -2.58
CA PRO A 60 8.45 -2.65 -3.64
C PRO A 60 7.57 -3.44 -4.60
N ASP A 61 7.96 -3.45 -5.89
CA ASP A 61 7.27 -4.24 -6.89
C ASP A 61 7.18 -5.70 -6.44
N PHE A 62 5.97 -6.13 -6.09
CA PHE A 62 5.73 -7.52 -5.72
C PHE A 62 5.92 -8.40 -6.94
N LYS A 63 6.90 -9.30 -6.87
CA LYS A 63 6.92 -10.45 -7.77
C LYS A 63 5.72 -11.33 -7.42
N PRO A 64 4.81 -11.60 -8.37
CA PRO A 64 3.69 -12.49 -8.10
C PRO A 64 4.25 -13.87 -7.72
N ILE A 65 3.98 -14.30 -6.50
CA ILE A 65 4.22 -15.67 -6.06
C ILE A 65 2.92 -16.44 -6.22
N THR A 66 3.01 -17.66 -6.76
CA THR A 66 1.88 -18.59 -6.70
C THR A 66 2.07 -19.40 -5.43
N LEU A 67 1.06 -19.42 -4.57
CA LEU A 67 1.04 -20.29 -3.40
C LEU A 67 0.26 -21.55 -3.76
N GLU A 68 0.81 -22.72 -3.49
CA GLU A 68 0.00 -23.94 -3.45
C GLU A 68 -0.77 -23.96 -2.13
N GLU A 69 -2.08 -24.19 -2.21
CA GLU A 69 -3.02 -23.84 -1.14
C GLU A 69 -2.77 -24.65 0.15
N GLY A 70 -2.49 -23.92 1.23
CA GLY A 70 -2.64 -24.41 2.60
C GLY A 70 -3.94 -23.90 3.23
N ARG A 71 -4.14 -24.08 4.54
CA ARG A 71 -5.37 -23.66 5.23
C ARG A 71 -5.52 -22.13 5.20
N GLN A 72 -6.61 -21.64 4.60
CA GLN A 72 -7.01 -20.24 4.66
C GLN A 72 -8.12 -20.00 5.70
N ARG A 73 -8.10 -18.82 6.35
CA ARG A 73 -9.20 -18.34 7.20
C ARG A 73 -9.31 -16.82 7.17
N ILE A 74 -10.53 -16.32 7.40
CA ILE A 74 -10.79 -14.92 7.67
C ILE A 74 -10.87 -14.72 9.18
N PHE A 75 -10.14 -13.76 9.74
CA PHE A 75 -10.21 -13.40 11.15
C PHE A 75 -10.06 -11.89 11.33
N LYS A 76 -11.04 -11.25 11.98
CA LYS A 76 -11.07 -9.79 12.20
C LYS A 76 -10.76 -9.01 10.90
N ASP A 77 -11.48 -9.33 9.83
CA ASP A 77 -11.36 -8.71 8.51
C ASP A 77 -9.99 -8.89 7.83
N GLN A 78 -9.15 -9.80 8.34
CA GLN A 78 -7.87 -10.16 7.74
C GLN A 78 -7.95 -11.54 7.09
N LEU A 79 -7.44 -11.65 5.87
CA LEU A 79 -7.16 -12.95 5.24
C LEU A 79 -5.85 -13.50 5.82
N ILE A 80 -5.94 -14.65 6.47
CA ILE A 80 -4.79 -15.39 6.98
C ILE A 80 -4.63 -16.65 6.15
N VAL A 81 -3.48 -16.79 5.49
CA VAL A 81 -3.07 -17.99 4.75
C VAL A 81 -1.93 -18.65 5.51
N GLY A 82 -2.09 -19.94 5.85
CA GLY A 82 -1.06 -20.73 6.55
C GLY A 82 -0.80 -22.07 5.88
N ASN A 83 0.35 -22.68 6.16
CA ASN A 83 0.79 -23.97 5.58
C ASN A 83 0.85 -23.98 4.04
N CYS A 84 1.24 -22.86 3.43
CA CYS A 84 1.37 -22.74 1.98
C CYS A 84 2.81 -22.95 1.52
N GLU A 85 2.99 -23.56 0.35
CA GLU A 85 4.28 -23.63 -0.34
C GLU A 85 4.36 -22.57 -1.44
N VAL A 86 5.53 -21.94 -1.57
CA VAL A 86 5.78 -20.97 -2.63
C VAL A 86 6.18 -21.72 -3.89
N LEU A 87 5.32 -21.70 -4.90
CA LEU A 87 5.63 -22.22 -6.23
C LEU A 87 6.49 -21.20 -6.97
N ASN A 88 7.80 -21.34 -6.88
CA ASN A 88 8.74 -20.62 -7.73
C ASN A 88 8.70 -21.25 -9.14
N ARG A 89 8.07 -20.59 -10.11
CA ARG A 89 8.24 -20.94 -11.53
C ARG A 89 9.55 -20.33 -12.02
N SER A 90 10.54 -21.19 -12.25
CA SER A 90 11.80 -20.89 -12.94
C SER A 90 11.56 -20.50 -14.40
#